data_AF-A0AAD6S5S2-F1
#
_entry.id   AF-A0AAD6S5S2-F1
#
_cell.length_a   1.000
_cell.length_b   1.000
_cell.length_c   1.000
_cell.angle_alpha   90.00
_cell.angle_beta   90.00
_cell.angle_gamma   90.00
#
_symmetry.space_group_name_H-M   'P 1'
#
loop_
_entity.id
_entity.type
_entity.pdbx_description
1 polymer ?
#
loop_
_entity_poly.entity_id
_entity_poly.type
_entity_poly.pdbx_seq_one_letter_code
_entity_poly.pdbx_strand_id
1 'polypeptide(L)'
;ILFFSFTYLNTHYPCALVHWYSGVGHELDNDTGMWVVAPECERNGRPSLAVAHLDCIARGAHLLPIYGSTFVAEDFHFSYSLDAFRAFFVSRFADHHTHEFLYKN
;
A
#
# COMPACT_ATOMS: atom_id res chain seq x y z
N ILE A 1 2.52 -1.41 -9.44
CA ILE A 1 2.49 -2.83 -9.04
C ILE A 1 3.05 -3.67 -10.18
N LEU A 2 3.90 -4.65 -9.89
CA LEU A 2 4.50 -5.52 -10.91
C LEU A 2 3.89 -6.91 -10.81
N PHE A 3 3.20 -7.33 -11.86
CA PHE A 3 2.65 -8.68 -12.00
C PHE A 3 3.58 -9.53 -12.85
N PHE A 4 3.82 -10.76 -12.43
CA PHE A 4 4.62 -11.72 -13.18
C PHE A 4 4.16 -13.15 -12.88
N SER A 5 4.71 -14.13 -13.57
CA SER A 5 4.48 -15.54 -13.24
C SER A 5 5.70 -16.38 -13.58
N PHE A 6 5.82 -17.53 -12.93
CA PHE A 6 6.84 -18.51 -13.23
C PHE A 6 6.30 -19.93 -13.07
N THR A 7 7.00 -20.91 -13.67
CA THR A 7 6.67 -22.33 -13.55
C THR A 7 7.74 -23.02 -12.73
N TYR A 8 7.33 -23.76 -11.71
CA TYR A 8 8.22 -24.58 -10.89
C TYR A 8 7.58 -25.94 -10.65
N LEU A 9 8.32 -27.02 -10.89
CA LEU A 9 7.82 -28.41 -10.78
C LEU A 9 6.48 -28.63 -11.49
N ASN A 10 6.37 -28.15 -12.74
CA ASN A 10 5.16 -28.24 -13.57
C ASN A 10 3.91 -27.54 -12.97
N THR A 11 4.11 -26.67 -11.98
CA THR A 11 3.05 -25.82 -11.40
C THR A 11 3.28 -24.37 -11.82
N HIS A 12 2.22 -23.71 -12.32
CA HIS A 12 2.24 -22.30 -12.68
C HIS A 12 1.89 -21.43 -11.47
N TYR A 13 2.69 -20.41 -11.20
CA TYR A 13 2.53 -19.51 -10.06
C TYR A 13 2.34 -18.07 -10.56
N PRO A 14 1.09 -17.56 -10.62
CA PRO A 14 0.85 -16.14 -10.81
C PRO A 14 1.22 -15.36 -9.55
N CYS A 15 2.01 -14.29 -9.71
CA CYS A 15 2.56 -13.54 -8.59
C CYS A 15 2.50 -12.02 -8.80
N ALA A 16 2.59 -11.29 -7.69
CA ALA A 16 2.86 -9.87 -7.66
C ALA A 16 4.09 -9.60 -6.79
N LEU A 17 4.93 -8.65 -7.23
CA LEU A 17 5.92 -8.01 -6.37
C LEU A 17 5.22 -6.85 -5.64
N VAL A 18 5.19 -6.91 -4.32
CA VAL A 18 4.51 -5.95 -3.45
C VAL A 18 5.51 -5.20 -2.57
N HIS A 19 5.19 -3.95 -2.28
CA HIS A 19 5.87 -3.16 -1.25
C HIS A 19 5.10 -3.30 0.05
N TRP A 20 5.81 -3.53 1.15
CA TRP A 20 5.19 -3.58 2.46
C TRP A 20 4.89 -2.17 2.98
N TYR A 21 3.75 -2.08 3.66
CA TYR A 21 3.32 -0.89 4.37
C TYR A 21 2.97 -1.30 5.79
N SER A 22 3.34 -0.48 6.76
CA SER A 22 3.00 -0.67 8.17
C SER A 22 2.12 0.46 8.68
N GLY A 23 1.24 0.15 9.64
CA GLY A 23 0.41 1.14 10.30
C GLY A 23 1.27 2.14 11.07
N VAL A 24 0.95 3.43 10.93
CA VAL A 24 1.59 4.49 11.70
C VAL A 24 0.77 4.72 12.97
N GLY A 25 1.29 4.23 14.09
CA GLY A 25 0.58 4.26 15.37
C GLY A 25 -0.48 3.15 15.51
N HIS A 26 -1.28 3.24 16.57
CA HIS A 26 -2.28 2.23 16.92
C HIS A 26 -3.73 2.71 16.77
N GLU A 27 -3.92 3.98 16.45
CA GLU A 27 -5.24 4.63 16.40
C GLU A 27 -5.48 5.26 15.03
N LEU A 28 -6.75 5.51 14.73
CA LEU A 28 -7.15 6.26 13.54
C LEU A 28 -6.66 7.70 13.64
N ASP A 29 -6.35 8.30 12.50
CA ASP A 29 -6.07 9.73 12.43
C ASP A 29 -7.29 10.52 12.95
N ASN A 30 -7.06 11.46 13.88
CA ASN A 30 -8.14 12.15 14.60
C ASN A 30 -8.97 13.06 13.69
N ASP A 31 -8.36 13.63 12.66
CA ASP A 31 -9.02 14.61 11.79
C ASP A 31 -9.82 13.92 10.69
N THR A 32 -9.30 12.82 10.13
CA THR A 32 -9.90 12.12 9.00
C THR A 32 -10.64 10.83 9.38
N GLY A 33 -10.35 10.28 10.55
CA GLY A 33 -10.77 8.95 10.97
C GLY A 33 -10.19 7.83 10.11
N MET A 34 -9.15 8.05 9.29
CA MET A 34 -8.59 7.01 8.43
C MET A 34 -7.38 6.34 9.08
N TRP A 35 -7.09 5.10 8.66
CA TRP A 35 -5.82 4.46 9.00
C TRP A 35 -4.70 5.13 8.23
N VAL A 36 -3.59 5.39 8.91
CA VAL A 36 -2.37 5.89 8.28
C VAL A 36 -1.39 4.74 8.11
N VAL A 37 -0.84 4.60 6.91
CA VAL A 37 0.20 3.62 6.60
C VAL A 37 1.41 4.31 6.00
N ALA A 38 2.60 3.77 6.24
CA ALA A 38 3.85 4.22 5.65
C ALA A 38 4.59 3.05 5.01
N PRO A 39 5.38 3.27 3.93
CA PRO A 39 6.24 2.23 3.39
C PRO A 39 7.16 1.67 4.47
N GLU A 40 7.22 0.35 4.58
CA GLU A 40 8.17 -0.30 5.45
C GLU A 40 9.54 -0.32 4.77
N CYS A 41 10.59 0.06 5.50
CA CYS A 41 11.96 0.02 5.01
C CYS A 41 12.81 -0.97 5.81
N GLU A 42 13.69 -1.67 5.11
CA GLU A 42 14.73 -2.48 5.73
C GLU A 42 15.74 -1.61 6.50
N ARG A 43 16.62 -2.24 7.29
CA ARG A 43 17.69 -1.55 8.05
C ARG A 43 18.63 -0.70 7.18
N ASN A 44 18.73 -1.00 5.89
CA ASN A 44 19.54 -0.28 4.91
C ASN A 44 18.79 0.90 4.25
N GLY A 45 17.54 1.16 4.64
CA GLY A 45 16.69 2.22 4.10
C GLY A 45 16.00 1.88 2.78
N ARG A 46 16.15 0.67 2.24
CA ARG A 46 15.43 0.22 1.04
C ARG A 46 14.00 -0.18 1.37
N PRO A 47 13.06 -0.03 0.43
CA PRO A 47 11.71 -0.53 0.62
C PRO A 47 11.71 -2.03 0.86
N SER A 48 10.92 -2.47 1.84
CA SER A 48 10.69 -3.88 2.13
C SER A 48 9.77 -4.45 1.04
N LEU A 49 10.22 -5.49 0.36
CA LEU A 49 9.54 -6.11 -0.77
C LEU A 49 9.22 -7.58 -0.50
N ALA A 50 8.11 -8.06 -1.06
CA ALA A 50 7.81 -9.49 -1.09
C ALA A 50 7.18 -9.92 -2.42
N VAL A 51 7.30 -11.21 -2.71
CA VAL A 51 6.54 -11.88 -3.76
C VAL A 51 5.33 -12.54 -3.12
N ALA A 52 4.13 -12.16 -3.55
CA ALA A 52 2.89 -12.77 -3.11
C ALA A 52 2.21 -13.50 -4.28
N HIS A 53 1.64 -14.67 -4.02
CA HIS A 53 0.74 -15.32 -4.97
C HIS A 53 -0.51 -14.47 -5.16
N LEU A 54 -1.06 -14.41 -6.38
CA LEU A 54 -2.24 -13.55 -6.63
C LEU A 54 -3.45 -13.93 -5.77
N ASP A 55 -3.62 -15.20 -5.45
CA ASP A 55 -4.70 -15.67 -4.56
C ASP A 55 -4.58 -15.16 -3.12
N CYS A 56 -3.41 -14.64 -2.72
CA CYS A 56 -3.22 -14.01 -1.41
C CYS A 56 -3.65 -12.53 -1.41
N ILE A 57 -3.96 -11.94 -2.57
CA ILE A 57 -4.39 -10.55 -2.67
C ILE A 57 -5.91 -10.52 -2.53
N ALA A 58 -6.39 -10.08 -1.36
CA ALA A 58 -7.82 -10.03 -1.08
C ALA A 58 -8.55 -9.01 -1.97
N ARG A 59 -7.98 -7.80 -2.14
CA ARG A 59 -8.59 -6.67 -2.85
C ARG A 59 -7.60 -5.54 -3.09
N GLY A 60 -7.95 -4.63 -3.99
CA GLY A 60 -7.29 -3.33 -4.08
C GLY A 60 -7.79 -2.38 -2.99
N ALA A 61 -6.91 -1.54 -2.45
CA ALA A 61 -7.25 -0.45 -1.53
C ALA A 61 -6.77 0.88 -2.13
N HIS A 62 -7.52 1.95 -1.87
CA HIS A 62 -7.13 3.28 -2.34
C HIS A 62 -6.28 3.99 -1.28
N LEU A 63 -5.03 4.26 -1.63
CA LEU A 63 -4.09 5.03 -0.82
C LEU A 63 -4.14 6.51 -1.23
N LEU A 64 -4.51 7.38 -0.29
CA LEU A 64 -4.50 8.82 -0.48
C LEU A 64 -3.22 9.40 0.13
N PRO A 65 -2.40 10.15 -0.61
CA PRO A 65 -1.15 10.68 -0.07
C PRO A 65 -1.42 11.69 1.05
N ILE A 66 -0.63 11.61 2.11
CA ILE A 66 -0.58 12.65 3.14
C ILE A 66 0.38 13.72 2.65
N TYR A 67 -0.17 14.90 2.32
CA TYR A 67 0.61 16.03 1.84
C TYR A 67 1.42 16.66 2.97
N GLY A 68 2.64 17.07 2.63
CA GLY A 68 3.46 17.90 3.50
C GLY A 68 3.14 19.39 3.35
N SER A 69 4.10 20.23 3.73
CA SER A 69 4.01 21.68 3.60
C SER A 69 4.39 22.21 2.21
N THR A 70 4.85 21.33 1.31
CA THR A 70 5.32 21.69 -0.04
C THR A 70 4.27 21.40 -1.09
N PHE A 71 4.17 22.27 -2.08
CA PHE A 71 3.34 22.02 -3.26
C PHE A 71 3.87 20.84 -4.07
N VAL A 72 2.95 20.06 -4.62
CA VAL A 72 3.24 19.07 -5.66
C VAL A 72 3.48 19.82 -6.96
N ALA A 73 4.52 19.46 -7.70
CA ALA A 73 4.81 20.08 -8.99
C ALA A 73 3.63 19.89 -9.97
N GLU A 74 3.37 20.90 -10.80
CA GLU A 74 2.23 20.88 -11.74
C GLU A 74 2.37 19.76 -12.78
N ASP A 75 3.60 19.42 -13.15
CA ASP A 75 3.97 18.33 -14.06
C ASP A 75 4.26 17.00 -13.34
N PHE A 76 3.90 16.89 -12.05
CA PHE A 76 4.12 15.67 -11.29
C PHE A 76 3.34 14.50 -11.89
N HIS A 77 4.08 13.49 -12.35
CA HIS A 77 3.46 12.31 -12.94
C HIS A 77 2.95 11.38 -11.84
N PHE A 78 1.68 11.00 -11.92
CA PHE A 78 0.98 10.19 -10.90
C PHE A 78 1.66 8.85 -10.60
N SER A 79 2.44 8.29 -11.53
CA SER A 79 3.15 7.01 -11.31
C SER A 79 4.18 7.08 -10.19
N TYR A 80 4.68 8.28 -9.86
CA TYR A 80 5.65 8.49 -8.79
C TYR A 80 5.01 8.65 -7.41
N SER A 81 3.68 8.65 -7.31
CA SER A 81 2.98 8.91 -6.05
C SER A 81 3.42 7.97 -4.93
N LEU A 82 3.55 6.67 -5.19
CA LEU A 82 3.94 5.69 -4.16
C LEU A 82 5.39 5.87 -3.68
N ASP A 83 6.24 6.52 -4.48
CA ASP A 83 7.65 6.78 -4.15
C ASP A 83 7.85 8.18 -3.55
N ALA A 84 6.98 9.14 -3.88
CA ALA A 84 7.13 10.55 -3.53
C ALA A 84 6.57 10.91 -2.14
N PHE A 85 5.52 10.21 -1.70
CA PHE A 85 4.86 10.49 -0.42
C PHE A 85 5.32 9.53 0.68
N ARG A 86 5.48 10.05 1.89
CA ARG A 86 6.02 9.30 3.04
C ARG A 86 4.98 8.45 3.77
N ALA A 87 3.71 8.81 3.64
CA ALA A 87 2.60 8.15 4.31
C ALA A 87 1.32 8.37 3.52
N PHE A 88 0.36 7.47 3.73
CA PHE A 88 -0.91 7.45 3.02
C PHE A 88 -2.05 7.17 3.99
N PHE A 89 -3.19 7.80 3.76
CA PHE A 89 -4.45 7.36 4.33
C PHE A 89 -4.99 6.17 3.54
N VAL A 90 -5.45 5.14 4.24
CA VAL A 90 -6.23 4.05 3.65
C VAL A 90 -7.69 4.50 3.61
N SER A 91 -8.21 4.75 2.41
CA SER A 91 -9.57 5.26 2.24
C SER A 91 -10.60 4.20 2.68
N ARG A 92 -11.38 4.53 3.72
CA ARG A 92 -12.53 3.72 4.15
C ARG A 92 -13.71 3.81 3.17
N PHE A 93 -13.76 4.87 2.37
CA PHE A 93 -14.94 5.27 1.59
C PHE A 93 -14.86 4.87 0.11
N ALA A 94 -13.66 4.88 -0.46
CA ALA A 94 -13.45 4.43 -1.84
C ALA A 94 -13.67 2.92 -2.01
N ASP A 95 -13.76 2.21 -0.89
CA ASP A 95 -13.80 0.77 -0.86
C ASP A 95 -14.97 0.29 0.02
N HIS A 96 -16.20 0.52 -0.47
CA HIS A 96 -17.49 0.25 0.22
C HIS A 96 -17.63 -1.21 0.73
N HIS A 97 -16.83 -2.14 0.22
CA HIS A 97 -16.79 -3.53 0.71
C HIS A 97 -15.76 -3.80 1.82
N THR A 98 -15.06 -2.80 2.37
CA THR A 98 -13.88 -2.96 3.27
C THR A 98 -14.21 -2.96 4.76
N HIS A 99 -15.45 -3.25 5.12
CA HIS A 99 -15.84 -3.29 6.53
C HIS A 99 -15.36 -4.54 7.28
N GLU A 100 -14.89 -5.59 6.60
CA GLU A 100 -14.66 -6.91 7.24
C GLU A 100 -13.25 -7.18 7.79
N PHE A 101 -12.21 -6.40 7.44
CA PHE A 101 -10.83 -6.75 7.83
C PHE A 101 -10.08 -5.74 8.71
N LEU A 102 -10.56 -4.50 8.81
CA LEU A 102 -9.94 -3.46 9.65
C LEU A 102 -10.47 -3.44 11.10
N TYR A 103 -11.40 -4.34 11.44
CA TYR A 103 -12.05 -4.44 12.75
C TYR A 103 -11.92 -5.84 13.39
N LYS A 104 -10.77 -6.51 13.26
CA LYS A 104 -10.45 -7.65 14.11
C LYS A 104 -9.62 -7.19 15.31
N ASN A 105 -10.32 -6.86 16.41
CA ASN A 105 -9.83 -7.05 17.77
C ASN A 105 -9.98 -8.52 18.16
#